data_AF-A0A7D6ZBH8-F1
#
_entry.id   AF-A0A7D6ZBH8-F1
#
_cell.length_a   1.000
_cell.length_b   1.000
_cell.length_c   1.000
_cell.angle_alpha   90.00
_cell.angle_beta   90.00
_cell.angle_gamma   90.00
#
_symmetry.space_group_name_H-M   'P 1'
#
loop_
_entity.id
_entity.type
_entity.pdbx_description
1 polymer ?
#
loop_
_entity_poly.entity_id
_entity_poly.type
_entity_poly.pdbx_seq_one_letter_code
_entity_poly.pdbx_strand_id
1 'polypeptide(L)'
;MSVEVLLDDFENKDKWEVAGEAATHTHVTTFKEGAPTKEPGVYADGVAGEDVRALALLVRKATDRTEIELAAKPGQAFTVKGDTTGLDLWVRSPHAAIQVSAQLQGEDGTQQEVQLGKLTADRDWHRAGTALPQPLSNATLTGLKIRVTEVVKHEGEVMILLDDLTVRTAG
;
A
#
# COMPACT_ATOMS: atom_id res chain seq x y z
N MET A 1 -12.09 15.54 -15.04
CA MET A 1 -10.59 15.49 -15.02
C MET A 1 -10.20 14.53 -13.91
N SER A 2 -9.10 13.77 -14.01
CA SER A 2 -8.68 12.90 -12.90
C SER A 2 -7.93 13.71 -11.86
N VAL A 3 -8.33 13.63 -10.59
CA VAL A 3 -7.59 14.22 -9.46
C VAL A 3 -6.89 13.11 -8.70
N GLU A 4 -5.65 13.33 -8.26
CA GLU A 4 -4.93 12.42 -7.38
C GLU A 4 -5.04 12.91 -5.94
N VAL A 5 -5.51 12.04 -5.05
CA VAL A 5 -5.81 12.34 -3.66
C VAL A 5 -4.95 11.45 -2.76
N LEU A 6 -4.21 12.07 -1.84
CA LEU A 6 -3.41 11.35 -0.84
C LEU A 6 -4.31 10.80 0.28
N LEU A 7 -4.11 9.52 0.63
CA LEU A 7 -4.79 8.91 1.77
C LEU A 7 -4.08 9.28 3.06
N ASP A 8 -4.70 10.18 3.82
CA ASP A 8 -4.11 10.76 5.02
C ASP A 8 -3.72 9.71 6.07
N ASP A 9 -2.52 9.87 6.63
CA ASP A 9 -1.92 9.01 7.64
C ASP A 9 -1.87 7.52 7.23
N PHE A 10 -1.68 7.21 5.95
CA PHE A 10 -1.50 5.81 5.48
C PHE A 10 -0.34 5.13 6.23
N GLU A 11 0.73 5.86 6.48
CA GLU A 11 1.96 5.39 7.11
C GLU A 11 1.80 5.18 8.61
N ASN A 12 0.67 5.55 9.20
CA ASN A 12 0.40 5.32 10.61
C ASN A 12 0.19 3.82 10.88
N LYS A 13 1.24 3.15 11.38
CA LYS A 13 1.22 1.72 11.74
C LYS A 13 0.06 1.34 12.69
N ASP A 14 -0.44 2.27 13.51
CA ASP A 14 -1.50 1.97 14.46
C ASP A 14 -2.85 1.75 13.75
N LYS A 15 -3.00 2.17 12.49
CA LYS A 15 -4.14 1.87 11.62
C LYS A 15 -4.14 0.44 11.07
N TRP A 16 -3.00 -0.26 11.14
CA TRP A 16 -2.81 -1.55 10.49
C TRP A 16 -2.66 -2.70 11.47
N GLU A 17 -3.16 -3.85 11.07
CA GLU A 17 -2.91 -5.16 11.67
C GLU A 17 -2.35 -6.10 10.60
N VAL A 18 -1.33 -6.89 10.94
CA VAL A 18 -0.90 -7.97 10.06
C VAL A 18 -1.79 -9.17 10.29
N ALA A 19 -2.44 -9.63 9.24
CA ALA A 19 -3.27 -10.81 9.22
C ALA A 19 -2.61 -11.95 8.42
N GLY A 20 -3.28 -13.10 8.42
CA GLY A 20 -2.87 -14.27 7.64
C GLY A 20 -1.64 -15.01 8.18
N GLU A 21 -1.07 -15.87 7.34
CA GLU A 21 0.00 -16.79 7.74
C GLU A 21 1.29 -16.06 8.16
N ALA A 22 1.56 -14.89 7.56
CA ALA A 22 2.75 -14.10 7.86
C ALA A 22 2.67 -13.25 9.14
N ALA A 23 1.50 -13.19 9.79
CA ALA A 23 1.27 -12.33 10.95
C ALA A 23 2.25 -12.59 12.11
N THR A 24 2.57 -13.86 12.36
CA THR A 24 3.46 -14.26 13.48
C THR A 24 4.93 -13.90 13.29
N HIS A 25 5.34 -13.59 12.05
CA HIS A 25 6.73 -13.31 11.70
C HIS A 25 6.93 -11.99 10.95
N THR A 26 5.87 -11.19 10.80
CA THR A 26 5.94 -9.85 10.21
C THR A 26 5.73 -8.80 11.28
N HIS A 27 6.64 -7.83 11.34
CA HIS A 27 6.53 -6.67 12.20
C HIS A 27 6.26 -5.41 11.38
N VAL A 28 5.27 -4.62 11.81
CA VAL A 28 4.93 -3.33 11.20
C VAL A 28 5.49 -2.21 12.05
N THR A 29 6.26 -1.33 11.43
CA THR A 29 6.80 -0.12 12.05
C THR A 29 6.78 1.02 11.05
N THR A 30 7.25 2.20 11.46
CA THR A 30 7.48 3.33 10.55
C THR A 30 8.97 3.59 10.39
N PHE A 31 9.37 4.03 9.20
CA PHE A 31 10.74 4.44 8.88
C PHE A 31 10.76 5.93 8.55
N LYS A 32 11.79 6.67 8.98
CA LYS A 32 11.86 8.14 8.84
C LYS A 32 12.23 8.64 7.43
N GLU A 33 12.59 7.74 6.52
CA GLU A 33 12.97 8.06 5.15
C GLU A 33 11.93 7.49 4.17
N GLY A 34 10.95 8.31 3.81
CA GLY A 34 9.99 8.06 2.74
C GLY A 34 10.59 8.24 1.34
N ALA A 35 9.75 8.16 0.32
CA ALA A 35 10.13 8.33 -1.08
C ALA A 35 10.75 9.72 -1.33
N PRO A 36 11.88 9.82 -2.07
CA PRO A 36 12.73 11.02 -2.13
C PRO A 36 12.20 12.15 -3.04
N THR A 37 11.23 11.88 -3.90
CA THR A 37 10.69 12.84 -4.88
C THR A 37 9.18 12.94 -4.73
N LYS A 38 8.73 13.45 -3.58
CA LYS A 38 7.31 13.78 -3.38
C LYS A 38 7.09 15.19 -3.92
N GLU A 39 6.40 15.33 -5.06
CA GLU A 39 5.53 16.51 -5.18
C GLU A 39 4.42 16.26 -4.15
N PRO A 40 4.21 17.14 -3.16
CA PRO A 40 3.22 16.91 -2.11
C PRO A 40 1.87 16.55 -2.73
N GLY A 41 1.41 15.33 -2.52
CA GLY A 41 0.05 14.95 -2.87
C GLY A 41 -0.92 15.87 -2.14
N VAL A 42 -2.09 16.10 -2.73
CA VAL A 42 -3.13 16.89 -2.10
C VAL A 42 -4.02 15.91 -1.32
N TYR A 43 -4.17 16.12 -0.01
CA TYR A 43 -5.12 15.36 0.79
C TYR A 43 -6.55 15.56 0.29
N ALA A 44 -7.48 14.71 0.74
CA ALA A 44 -8.89 14.82 0.36
C ALA A 44 -9.54 16.17 0.73
N ASP A 45 -8.94 16.94 1.65
CA ASP A 45 -9.39 18.26 2.08
C ASP A 45 -8.70 19.44 1.34
N GLY A 46 -7.76 19.15 0.43
CA GLY A 46 -7.05 20.18 -0.33
C GLY A 46 -5.70 20.62 0.26
N VAL A 47 -5.28 20.09 1.42
CA VAL A 47 -4.01 20.44 2.06
C VAL A 47 -2.85 19.64 1.45
N ALA A 48 -1.66 20.25 1.37
CA ALA A 48 -0.46 19.56 0.90
C ALA A 48 0.04 18.53 1.94
N GLY A 49 0.36 17.32 1.49
CA GLY A 49 0.94 16.28 2.35
C GLY A 49 2.42 16.50 2.66
N GLU A 50 2.78 16.46 3.95
CA GLU A 50 4.16 16.58 4.42
C GLU A 50 4.65 15.30 5.17
N ASP A 51 3.96 14.17 5.01
CA ASP A 51 4.45 12.93 5.64
C ASP A 51 5.70 12.40 4.93
N VAL A 52 6.80 12.36 5.67
CA VAL A 52 8.11 11.85 5.21
C VAL A 52 8.39 10.44 5.72
N ARG A 53 7.43 9.81 6.40
CA ARG A 53 7.56 8.46 6.92
C ARG A 53 7.23 7.45 5.81
N ALA A 54 7.67 6.22 6.00
CA ALA A 54 7.18 5.07 5.25
C ALA A 54 6.67 4.02 6.23
N LEU A 55 5.62 3.29 5.85
CA LEU A 55 5.22 2.07 6.53
C LEU A 55 6.23 0.96 6.20
N ALA A 56 6.82 0.36 7.23
CA ALA A 56 7.85 -0.67 7.10
C ALA A 56 7.33 -2.02 7.56
N LEU A 57 7.47 -3.01 6.68
CA LEU A 57 7.18 -4.42 6.93
C LEU A 57 8.51 -5.17 7.07
N LEU A 58 8.78 -5.66 8.27
CA LEU A 58 9.96 -6.47 8.57
C LEU A 58 9.53 -7.91 8.71
N VAL A 59 9.80 -8.71 7.68
CA VAL A 59 9.31 -10.09 7.54
C VAL A 59 10.46 -11.04 7.83
N ARG A 60 10.35 -11.77 8.94
CA ARG A 60 11.29 -12.83 9.31
C ARG A 60 10.91 -14.12 8.63
N LYS A 61 11.91 -14.94 8.25
CA LYS A 61 11.75 -16.23 7.57
C LYS A 61 10.93 -16.13 6.28
N ALA A 62 11.01 -15.00 5.58
CA ALA A 62 10.37 -14.84 4.30
C ALA A 62 10.96 -15.86 3.30
N THR A 63 10.07 -16.63 2.69
CA THR A 63 10.36 -17.49 1.54
C THR A 63 9.68 -16.93 0.30
N ASP A 64 10.05 -17.47 -0.85
CA ASP A 64 9.21 -17.40 -2.03
C ASP A 64 7.80 -17.88 -1.65
N ARG A 65 6.77 -17.15 -2.06
CA ARG A 65 5.34 -17.35 -1.73
C ARG A 65 4.87 -16.85 -0.36
N THR A 66 5.72 -16.21 0.44
CA THR A 66 5.24 -15.55 1.66
C THR A 66 4.17 -14.52 1.30
N GLU A 67 3.00 -14.59 1.94
CA GLU A 67 1.92 -13.63 1.77
C GLU A 67 1.73 -12.82 3.04
N ILE A 68 1.86 -11.51 2.91
CA ILE A 68 1.67 -10.53 3.99
C ILE A 68 0.35 -9.83 3.72
N GLU A 69 -0.54 -9.87 4.69
CA GLU A 69 -1.83 -9.20 4.63
C GLU A 69 -1.83 -8.09 5.66
N LEU A 70 -1.97 -6.85 5.20
CA LEU A 70 -2.21 -5.69 6.04
C LEU A 70 -3.71 -5.40 6.01
N ALA A 71 -4.39 -5.62 7.13
CA ALA A 71 -5.79 -5.25 7.29
C ALA A 71 -5.87 -3.90 8.01
N ALA A 72 -6.72 -3.01 7.52
CA ALA A 72 -7.07 -1.81 8.29
C ALA A 72 -7.84 -2.24 9.55
N LYS A 73 -7.45 -1.71 10.70
CA LYS A 73 -8.15 -1.97 11.97
C LYS A 73 -9.58 -1.42 11.89
N PRO A 74 -10.51 -1.96 12.70
CA PRO A 74 -11.89 -1.46 12.76
C PRO A 74 -11.94 0.07 12.96
N GLY A 75 -12.64 0.76 12.06
CA GLY A 75 -12.75 2.23 12.08
C GLY A 75 -11.54 3.01 11.57
N GLN A 76 -10.51 2.33 11.05
CA GLN A 76 -9.28 2.94 10.50
C GLN A 76 -9.14 2.72 8.98
N ALA A 77 -10.17 2.20 8.33
CA ALA A 77 -10.20 2.05 6.87
C ALA A 77 -10.24 3.43 6.18
N PHE A 78 -9.75 3.49 4.95
CA PHE A 78 -9.60 4.76 4.22
C PHE A 78 -10.70 4.86 3.18
N THR A 79 -11.69 5.72 3.43
CA THR A 79 -12.80 5.96 2.49
C THR A 79 -12.54 7.19 1.65
N VAL A 80 -12.62 7.03 0.33
CA VAL A 80 -12.52 8.13 -0.64
C VAL A 80 -13.91 8.46 -1.14
N LYS A 81 -14.32 9.73 -1.05
CA LYS A 81 -15.62 10.18 -1.58
C LYS A 81 -15.57 10.31 -3.11
N GLY A 82 -16.66 9.91 -3.76
CA GLY A 82 -16.79 9.96 -5.22
C GLY A 82 -16.26 8.70 -5.92
N ASP A 83 -16.02 8.81 -7.22
CA ASP A 83 -15.66 7.67 -8.04
C ASP A 83 -14.15 7.46 -8.08
N THR A 84 -13.69 6.37 -7.46
CA THR A 84 -12.31 5.93 -7.53
C THR A 84 -12.06 5.22 -8.86
N THR A 85 -11.05 5.68 -9.60
CA THR A 85 -10.67 5.16 -10.93
C THR A 85 -9.29 4.51 -10.93
N GLY A 86 -8.53 4.59 -9.85
CA GLY A 86 -7.23 3.93 -9.73
C GLY A 86 -6.55 4.19 -8.40
N LEU A 87 -5.45 3.49 -8.19
CA LEU A 87 -4.60 3.57 -7.01
C LEU A 87 -3.13 3.64 -7.44
N ASP A 88 -2.32 4.36 -6.68
CA ASP A 88 -0.86 4.35 -6.79
C ASP A 88 -0.22 4.27 -5.41
N LEU A 89 0.88 3.56 -5.29
CA LEU A 89 1.62 3.34 -4.05
C LEU A 89 3.12 3.37 -4.37
N TRP A 90 3.89 4.09 -3.55
CA TRP A 90 5.33 3.99 -3.60
C TRP A 90 5.81 2.80 -2.78
N VAL A 91 6.69 1.99 -3.39
CA VAL A 91 7.16 0.73 -2.82
C VAL A 91 8.66 0.62 -2.99
N ARG A 92 9.35 0.19 -1.92
CA ARG A 92 10.78 -0.15 -1.95
C ARG A 92 10.98 -1.52 -1.30
N SER A 93 11.62 -2.44 -2.02
CA SER A 93 11.84 -3.82 -1.58
C SER A 93 13.27 -4.29 -1.92
N PRO A 94 14.28 -3.94 -1.09
CA PRO A 94 15.68 -4.20 -1.41
C PRO A 94 16.08 -5.68 -1.42
N HIS A 95 15.28 -6.55 -0.81
CA HIS A 95 15.68 -7.95 -0.56
C HIS A 95 14.80 -8.97 -1.29
N ALA A 96 13.68 -8.55 -1.88
CA ALA A 96 12.73 -9.45 -2.50
C ALA A 96 12.02 -8.83 -3.69
N ALA A 97 11.78 -9.63 -4.72
CA ALA A 97 10.77 -9.32 -5.71
C ALA A 97 9.39 -9.59 -5.09
N ILE A 98 8.43 -8.73 -5.37
CA ILE A 98 7.10 -8.75 -4.76
C ILE A 98 6.00 -8.44 -5.77
N GLN A 99 4.80 -8.89 -5.45
CA GLN A 99 3.56 -8.42 -6.05
C GLN A 99 2.73 -7.72 -4.99
N VAL A 100 2.20 -6.54 -5.30
CA VAL A 100 1.37 -5.75 -4.39
C VAL A 100 -0.05 -5.67 -4.94
N SER A 101 -1.02 -5.94 -4.08
CA SER A 101 -2.45 -5.78 -4.34
C SER A 101 -3.10 -4.92 -3.25
N ALA A 102 -4.17 -4.21 -3.60
CA ALA A 102 -5.04 -3.49 -2.67
C ALA A 102 -6.41 -4.19 -2.56
N GLN A 103 -6.98 -4.19 -1.37
CA GLN A 103 -8.33 -4.67 -1.09
C GLN A 103 -9.28 -3.47 -0.99
N LEU A 104 -10.15 -3.32 -1.97
CA LEU A 104 -11.14 -2.24 -2.02
C LEU A 104 -12.55 -2.79 -1.74
N GLN A 105 -13.37 -1.97 -1.09
CA GLN A 105 -14.79 -2.19 -0.90
C GLN A 105 -15.58 -0.99 -1.44
N GLY A 106 -16.56 -1.24 -2.32
CA GLY A 106 -17.50 -0.22 -2.78
C GLY A 106 -18.61 0.08 -1.77
N GLU A 107 -19.35 1.17 -2.00
CA GLU A 107 -20.51 1.54 -1.17
C GLU A 107 -21.60 0.47 -1.13
N ASP A 108 -21.77 -0.26 -2.23
CA ASP A 108 -22.69 -1.40 -2.36
C ASP A 108 -22.23 -2.66 -1.60
N GLY A 109 -21.06 -2.59 -0.95
CA GLY A 109 -20.43 -3.70 -0.26
C GLY A 109 -19.58 -4.61 -1.15
N THR A 110 -19.50 -4.34 -2.46
CA THR A 110 -18.70 -5.13 -3.41
C THR A 110 -17.22 -5.07 -3.03
N GLN A 111 -16.61 -6.22 -2.78
CA GLN A 111 -15.17 -6.33 -2.52
C GLN A 111 -14.42 -6.70 -3.79
N GLN A 112 -13.27 -6.05 -4.01
CA GLN A 112 -12.38 -6.35 -5.12
C GLN A 112 -10.91 -6.28 -4.68
N GLU A 113 -10.14 -7.28 -5.08
CA GLU A 113 -8.69 -7.22 -5.03
C GLU A 113 -8.15 -6.61 -6.34
N VAL A 114 -7.27 -5.62 -6.20
CA VAL A 114 -6.70 -4.88 -7.33
C VAL A 114 -5.18 -4.99 -7.28
N GLN A 115 -4.58 -5.64 -8.28
CA GLN A 115 -3.12 -5.76 -8.37
C GLN A 115 -2.50 -4.42 -8.81
N LEU A 116 -1.72 -3.79 -7.92
CA LEU A 116 -1.05 -2.51 -8.19
C LEU A 116 0.21 -2.69 -9.05
N GLY A 117 0.95 -3.78 -8.85
CA GLY A 117 2.17 -4.01 -9.62
C GLY A 117 2.98 -5.21 -9.18
N LYS A 118 3.97 -5.56 -10.01
CA LYS A 118 5.05 -6.51 -9.70
C LYS A 118 6.36 -5.74 -9.72
N LEU A 119 7.16 -5.94 -8.69
CA LEU A 119 8.43 -5.24 -8.48
C LEU A 119 9.54 -6.26 -8.35
N THR A 120 10.68 -6.00 -8.99
CA THR A 120 11.93 -6.72 -8.72
C THR A 120 12.54 -6.24 -7.41
N ALA A 121 13.45 -7.04 -6.83
CA ALA A 121 14.20 -6.59 -5.68
C ALA A 121 15.09 -5.40 -6.06
N ASP A 122 14.86 -4.25 -5.45
CA ASP A 122 15.57 -3.01 -5.74
C ASP A 122 15.65 -2.12 -4.50
N ARG A 123 16.78 -1.40 -4.39
CA ARG A 123 17.03 -0.41 -3.33
C ARG A 123 16.36 0.93 -3.62
N ASP A 124 15.92 1.14 -4.85
CA ASP A 124 15.22 2.36 -5.24
C ASP A 124 13.72 2.26 -4.98
N TRP A 125 13.07 3.42 -4.88
CA TRP A 125 11.63 3.53 -4.76
C TRP A 125 10.99 3.40 -6.14
N HIS A 126 9.89 2.66 -6.20
CA HIS A 126 9.13 2.41 -7.42
C HIS A 126 7.66 2.74 -7.18
N ARG A 127 7.03 3.41 -8.14
CA ARG A 127 5.59 3.67 -8.11
C ARG A 127 4.84 2.49 -8.72
N ALA A 128 4.10 1.76 -7.89
CA ALA A 128 3.21 0.69 -8.31
C ALA A 128 1.77 1.23 -8.34
N GLY A 129 1.08 1.09 -9.46
CA GLY A 129 -0.27 1.60 -9.57
C GLY A 129 -1.01 1.03 -10.76
N THR A 130 -2.34 1.02 -10.66
CA THR A 130 -3.22 0.54 -11.72
C THR A 130 -4.50 1.36 -11.80
N ALA A 131 -5.02 1.51 -13.01
CA ALA A 131 -6.40 1.94 -13.20
C ALA A 131 -7.34 0.80 -12.79
N LEU A 132 -8.49 1.15 -12.24
CA LEU A 132 -9.58 0.21 -12.03
C LEU A 132 -10.26 -0.08 -13.38
N PRO A 133 -10.66 -1.33 -13.66
CA PRO A 133 -11.38 -1.67 -14.88
C PRO A 133 -12.75 -0.99 -14.94
N GLN A 134 -13.34 -0.70 -13.78
CA GLN A 134 -14.55 0.10 -13.62
C GLN A 134 -14.39 1.01 -12.40
N PRO A 135 -14.91 2.26 -12.43
CA PRO A 135 -14.89 3.11 -11.27
C PRO A 135 -15.64 2.49 -10.09
N LEU A 136 -15.15 2.72 -8.87
CA LEU A 136 -15.78 2.28 -7.64
C LEU A 136 -16.25 3.50 -6.84
N SER A 137 -17.57 3.64 -6.68
CA SER A 137 -18.15 4.76 -5.94
C SER A 137 -17.93 4.61 -4.43
N ASN A 138 -17.50 5.70 -3.80
CA ASN A 138 -17.18 5.82 -2.38
C ASN A 138 -16.28 4.67 -1.88
N ALA A 139 -15.25 4.34 -2.66
CA ALA A 139 -14.38 3.22 -2.38
C ALA A 139 -13.69 3.35 -1.02
N THR A 140 -13.68 2.24 -0.28
CA THR A 140 -12.97 2.10 0.98
C THR A 140 -11.82 1.12 0.80
N LEU A 141 -10.59 1.57 1.04
CA LEU A 141 -9.44 0.71 1.17
C LEU A 141 -9.49 0.00 2.52
N THR A 142 -9.60 -1.32 2.46
CA THR A 142 -9.73 -2.20 3.64
C THR A 142 -8.44 -2.95 3.96
N GLY A 143 -7.52 -3.04 3.00
CA GLY A 143 -6.27 -3.76 3.19
C GLY A 143 -5.29 -3.65 2.03
N LEU A 144 -4.08 -4.13 2.27
CA LEU A 144 -3.06 -4.41 1.25
C LEU A 144 -2.62 -5.88 1.37
N LYS A 145 -2.30 -6.49 0.24
CA LYS A 145 -1.72 -7.83 0.18
C LYS A 145 -0.40 -7.76 -0.57
N ILE A 146 0.67 -8.27 0.04
CA ILE A 146 2.00 -8.32 -0.55
C ILE A 146 2.44 -9.77 -0.63
N ARG A 147 2.67 -10.26 -1.84
CA ARG A 147 3.21 -11.61 -2.08
C ARG A 147 4.69 -11.50 -2.44
N VAL A 148 5.54 -12.16 -1.68
CA VAL A 148 6.96 -12.37 -2.01
C VAL A 148 7.04 -13.38 -3.16
N THR A 149 7.64 -12.98 -4.27
CA THR A 149 7.80 -13.84 -5.45
C THR A 149 9.20 -14.43 -5.56
N GLU A 150 10.21 -13.73 -5.04
CA GLU A 150 11.61 -14.18 -5.04
C GLU A 150 12.40 -13.47 -3.93
N VAL A 151 13.17 -14.21 -3.11
CA VAL A 151 14.11 -13.62 -2.13
C VAL A 151 15.54 -13.61 -2.67
N VAL A 152 16.14 -12.42 -2.81
CA VAL A 152 17.41 -12.23 -3.55
C VAL A 152 18.66 -12.34 -2.67
N LYS A 153 18.55 -12.10 -1.36
CA LYS A 153 19.72 -12.07 -0.47
C LYS A 153 19.46 -12.82 0.84
N HIS A 154 19.60 -14.15 0.77
CA HIS A 154 19.40 -15.14 1.84
C HIS A 154 17.99 -15.15 2.47
N GLU A 155 17.38 -16.34 2.54
CA GLU A 155 16.17 -16.58 3.32
C GLU A 155 16.39 -16.09 4.76
N GLY A 156 15.51 -15.23 5.27
CA GLY A 156 15.63 -14.78 6.66
C GLY A 156 14.96 -13.47 6.99
N GLU A 157 15.29 -12.37 6.30
CA GLU A 157 14.81 -11.04 6.67
C GLU A 157 14.55 -10.15 5.45
N VAL A 158 13.28 -10.02 5.08
CA VAL A 158 12.83 -9.12 4.01
C VAL A 158 12.29 -7.85 4.64
N MET A 159 12.77 -6.71 4.15
CA MET A 159 12.20 -5.40 4.46
C MET A 159 11.46 -4.89 3.24
N ILE A 160 10.19 -4.53 3.41
CA ILE A 160 9.38 -3.86 2.40
C ILE A 160 8.91 -2.54 2.98
N LEU A 161 9.00 -1.48 2.19
CA LEU A 161 8.59 -0.14 2.58
C LEU A 161 7.50 0.33 1.63
N LEU A 162 6.43 0.88 2.21
CA LEU A 162 5.24 1.37 1.53
C LEU A 162 5.04 2.83 1.92
N ASP A 163 4.72 3.68 0.96
CA ASP A 163 4.62 5.12 1.16
C ASP A 163 3.66 5.74 0.14
N ASP A 164 3.08 6.89 0.48
CA ASP A 164 2.28 7.75 -0.41
C ASP A 164 1.22 6.97 -1.19
N LEU A 165 0.29 6.32 -0.47
CA LEU A 165 -0.85 5.70 -1.09
C LEU A 165 -1.82 6.78 -1.58
N THR A 166 -1.98 6.88 -2.90
CA THR A 166 -2.85 7.85 -3.54
C THR A 166 -3.97 7.17 -4.33
N VAL A 167 -5.06 7.91 -4.48
CA VAL A 167 -6.26 7.48 -5.21
C VAL A 167 -6.51 8.44 -6.36
N ARG A 168 -6.76 7.90 -7.54
CA ARG A 168 -7.24 8.67 -8.68
C ARG A 168 -8.75 8.72 -8.67
N THR A 169 -9.35 9.91 -8.72
CA THR A 169 -10.80 10.09 -8.74
C THR A 169 -11.27 10.70 -10.07
N ALA A 170 -12.43 10.27 -10.57
CA ALA A 170 -13.10 10.99 -11.66
C ALA A 170 -13.82 12.21 -11.07
N GLY A 171 -13.40 13.41 -11.46
CA GLY A 171 -14.13 14.67 -11.20
C GLY A 171 -15.10 15.01 -12.32
#